data_AF-A0A935FWZ2-F1
#
_entry.id   AF-A0A935FWZ2-F1
#
_cell.length_a   1.000
_cell.length_b   1.000
_cell.length_c   1.000
_cell.angle_alpha   90.00
_cell.angle_beta   90.00
_cell.angle_gamma   90.00
#
_symmetry.space_group_name_H-M   'P 1'
#
loop_
_entity.id
_entity.type
_entity.pdbx_description
1 polymer ?
#
loop_
_entity_poly.entity_id
_entity_poly.type
_entity_poly.pdbx_seq_one_letter_code
_entity_poly.pdbx_strand_id
1 'polypeptide(L)'
;MKKTDLVKFGSAPNITPEDLDGSSYFEAAWKALWRHFDQFETFQLNDVATILLLPRPWQVIYFVGVYDAQVSNGGLDQFFFNEQAGHDETLEALREIPAEAHARVFQRGLAIQEGKNYRDRRKTAIATDDLALALQGGREEWYERLDRHFFKLAGLDSRLNHYIKRNAAMLLPNHSFHRTRANSRAGRSLPR
;
A
#
# COMPACT_ATOMS: atom_id res chain seq x y z
N MET A 1 18.02 3.53 -16.39
CA MET A 1 18.00 4.79 -15.61
C MET A 1 19.31 5.54 -15.80
N LYS A 2 19.30 6.81 -16.20
CA LYS A 2 20.53 7.62 -16.34
C LYS A 2 21.01 8.07 -14.95
N LYS A 3 22.30 8.39 -14.79
CA LYS A 3 22.87 8.87 -13.52
C LYS A 3 22.19 10.15 -12.99
N THR A 4 21.67 10.98 -13.89
CA THR A 4 20.86 12.16 -13.58
C THR A 4 19.49 11.82 -13.00
N ASP A 5 18.92 10.68 -13.37
CA ASP A 5 17.61 10.23 -12.89
C ASP A 5 17.72 9.72 -11.45
N LEU A 6 18.82 9.02 -11.12
CA LEU A 6 19.14 8.60 -9.74
C LEU A 6 19.24 9.78 -8.76
N VAL A 7 19.80 10.91 -9.19
CA VAL A 7 19.93 12.11 -8.35
C VAL A 7 18.57 12.77 -8.11
N LYS A 8 17.69 12.79 -9.11
CA LYS A 8 16.33 13.32 -8.99
C LYS A 8 15.40 12.40 -8.18
N PHE A 9 15.62 11.09 -8.26
CA PHE A 9 14.91 10.11 -7.43
C PHE A 9 15.25 10.23 -5.93
N GLY A 10 16.41 10.81 -5.61
CA GLY A 10 16.84 11.03 -4.22
C GLY A 10 15.99 12.05 -3.46
N SER A 11 15.20 12.89 -4.13
CA SER A 11 14.23 13.76 -3.45
C SER A 11 12.91 13.01 -3.25
N ALA A 12 12.51 12.81 -2.00
CA ALA A 12 11.24 12.18 -1.68
C ALA A 12 10.06 12.97 -2.28
N PRO A 13 8.95 12.30 -2.67
CA PRO A 13 7.72 12.98 -3.00
C PRO A 13 7.30 13.89 -1.84
N ASN A 14 6.66 15.01 -2.17
CA ASN A 14 6.16 15.97 -1.19
C ASN A 14 4.70 16.27 -1.49
N ILE A 15 3.84 16.14 -0.49
CA ILE A 15 2.44 16.54 -0.59
C ILE A 15 2.38 18.06 -0.43
N THR A 16 1.72 18.72 -1.37
CA THR A 16 1.56 20.19 -1.40
C THR A 16 0.18 20.59 -0.86
N PRO A 17 -0.05 21.86 -0.48
CA PRO A 17 -1.37 22.32 -0.06
C PRO A 17 -2.47 22.02 -1.08
N GLU A 18 -2.16 22.09 -2.37
CA GLU A 18 -3.09 21.81 -3.47
C GLU A 18 -3.53 20.34 -3.50
N ASP A 19 -2.73 19.42 -2.96
CA ASP A 19 -3.12 18.01 -2.88
C ASP A 19 -4.19 17.76 -1.83
N LEU A 20 -4.29 18.62 -0.81
CA LEU A 20 -5.19 18.50 0.35
C LEU A 20 -6.57 19.15 0.14
N ASP A 21 -6.91 19.52 -1.10
CA ASP A 21 -8.15 20.24 -1.48
C ASP A 21 -9.42 19.37 -1.30
N GLY A 22 -9.80 19.11 -0.04
CA GLY A 22 -10.95 18.28 0.34
C GLY A 22 -10.78 16.78 0.11
N SER A 23 -9.64 16.35 -0.43
CA SER A 23 -9.27 14.97 -0.68
C SER A 23 -8.92 14.22 0.61
N SER A 24 -8.96 12.89 0.55
CA SER A 24 -8.38 12.08 1.64
C SER A 24 -6.85 12.22 1.69
N TYR A 25 -6.22 11.97 2.85
CA TYR A 25 -4.76 11.99 2.94
C TYR A 25 -4.11 10.97 2.01
N PHE A 26 -4.80 9.83 1.78
CA PHE A 26 -4.38 8.84 0.80
C PHE A 26 -4.39 9.43 -0.62
N GLU A 27 -5.48 10.02 -1.08
CA GLU A 27 -5.56 10.62 -2.41
C GLU A 27 -4.49 11.71 -2.61
N ALA A 28 -4.26 12.54 -1.60
CA ALA A 28 -3.23 13.57 -1.62
C ALA A 28 -1.83 12.96 -1.77
N ALA A 29 -1.51 11.95 -0.95
CA ALA A 29 -0.24 11.24 -1.04
C ALA A 29 -0.08 10.51 -2.38
N TRP A 30 -1.14 9.85 -2.85
CA TRP A 30 -1.16 9.15 -4.12
C TRP A 30 -0.86 10.11 -5.28
N LYS A 31 -1.56 11.25 -5.36
CA LYS A 31 -1.28 12.30 -6.36
C LYS A 31 0.17 12.79 -6.30
N ALA A 32 0.69 13.04 -5.10
CA ALA A 32 2.08 13.47 -4.93
C ALA A 32 3.08 12.42 -5.44
N LEU A 33 2.80 11.14 -5.21
CA LEU A 33 3.60 10.02 -5.71
C LEU A 33 3.60 9.98 -7.25
N TRP A 34 2.42 10.10 -7.88
CA TRP A 34 2.29 10.11 -9.34
C TRP A 34 3.00 11.29 -9.99
N ARG A 35 2.81 12.50 -9.46
CA ARG A 35 3.55 13.68 -9.96
C ARG A 35 5.06 13.52 -9.82
N HIS A 36 5.53 12.81 -8.80
CA HIS A 36 6.95 12.51 -8.66
C HIS A 36 7.40 11.55 -9.76
N PHE A 37 6.63 10.49 -10.03
CA PHE A 37 6.93 9.53 -11.10
C PHE A 37 6.85 10.10 -12.52
N ASP A 38 5.90 11.00 -12.79
CA ASP A 38 5.74 11.66 -14.09
C ASP A 38 6.98 12.49 -14.51
N GLN A 39 7.86 12.84 -13.56
CA GLN A 39 9.11 13.56 -13.85
C GLN A 39 10.18 12.68 -14.51
N PHE A 40 9.96 11.37 -14.58
CA PHE A 40 10.91 10.40 -15.10
C PHE A 40 10.41 9.83 -16.43
N GLU A 41 11.02 10.27 -17.54
CA GLU A 41 10.68 9.83 -18.91
C GLU A 41 10.75 8.30 -19.13
N THR A 42 11.46 7.57 -18.27
CA THR A 42 11.71 6.13 -18.42
C THR A 42 11.17 5.30 -17.27
N PHE A 43 10.37 5.89 -16.37
CA PHE A 43 9.84 5.16 -15.23
C PHE A 43 8.78 4.17 -15.69
N GLN A 44 9.12 2.89 -15.61
CA GLN A 44 8.13 1.84 -15.67
C GLN A 44 7.52 1.72 -14.28
N LEU A 45 6.23 1.96 -14.20
CA LEU A 45 5.42 2.00 -12.99
C LEU A 45 5.45 0.76 -12.10
N ASN A 46 6.15 -0.28 -12.55
CA ASN A 46 6.18 -1.62 -12.02
C ASN A 46 7.59 -2.03 -11.57
N ASP A 47 8.56 -1.11 -11.59
CA ASP A 47 9.92 -1.42 -11.13
C ASP A 47 10.01 -1.35 -9.61
N VAL A 48 9.79 -2.49 -8.96
CA VAL A 48 9.90 -2.67 -7.50
C VAL A 48 11.23 -2.12 -6.98
N ALA A 49 12.35 -2.31 -7.71
CA ALA A 49 13.65 -1.83 -7.27
C ALA A 49 13.68 -0.31 -7.12
N THR A 50 12.99 0.41 -8.00
CA THR A 50 12.88 1.87 -7.93
C THR A 50 11.96 2.31 -6.80
N ILE A 51 10.84 1.60 -6.56
CA ILE A 51 9.97 1.88 -5.40
C ILE A 51 10.72 1.73 -4.08
N LEU A 52 11.58 0.72 -3.97
CA LEU A 52 12.39 0.46 -2.78
C LEU A 52 13.43 1.57 -2.47
N LEU A 53 13.70 2.47 -3.41
CA LEU A 53 14.54 3.66 -3.17
C LEU A 53 13.79 4.78 -2.43
N LEU A 54 12.45 4.74 -2.40
CA LEU A 54 11.66 5.73 -1.68
C LEU A 54 11.77 5.54 -0.17
N PRO A 55 11.58 6.61 0.64
CA PRO A 55 11.44 6.45 2.09
C PRO A 55 10.32 5.47 2.44
N ARG A 56 10.49 4.69 3.52
CA ARG A 56 9.55 3.60 3.88
C ARG A 56 8.06 4.01 3.89
N PRO A 57 7.65 5.20 4.41
CA PRO A 57 6.26 5.60 4.33
C PRO A 57 5.69 5.67 2.91
N TRP A 58 6.49 6.13 1.95
CA TRP A 58 6.11 6.18 0.53
C TRP A 58 6.01 4.79 -0.09
N GLN A 59 6.90 3.86 0.27
CA GLN A 59 6.81 2.46 -0.14
C GLN A 59 5.48 1.84 0.32
N VAL A 60 5.12 2.03 1.59
CA VAL A 60 3.87 1.50 2.16
C VAL A 60 2.64 2.07 1.45
N ILE A 61 2.62 3.39 1.20
CA ILE A 61 1.55 4.05 0.45
C ILE A 61 1.44 3.47 -0.96
N TYR A 62 2.57 3.28 -1.64
CA TYR A 62 2.60 2.70 -2.98
C TYR A 62 2.04 1.27 -2.98
N PHE A 63 2.61 0.35 -2.20
CA PHE A 63 2.24 -1.07 -2.28
C PHE A 63 0.80 -1.32 -1.83
N VAL A 64 0.33 -0.64 -0.77
CA VAL A 64 -1.07 -0.76 -0.35
C VAL A 64 -2.00 -0.12 -1.38
N GLY A 65 -1.65 1.03 -1.94
CA GLY A 65 -2.47 1.71 -2.94
C GLY A 65 -2.58 0.92 -4.25
N VAL A 66 -1.48 0.32 -4.73
CA VAL A 66 -1.51 -0.58 -5.89
C VAL A 66 -2.35 -1.82 -5.60
N TYR A 67 -2.19 -2.43 -4.42
CA TYR A 67 -2.98 -3.59 -4.03
C TYR A 67 -4.48 -3.29 -4.03
N ASP A 68 -4.89 -2.20 -3.36
CA ASP A 68 -6.29 -1.79 -3.30
C ASP A 68 -6.85 -1.46 -4.70
N ALA A 69 -6.11 -0.70 -5.51
CA ALA A 69 -6.55 -0.32 -6.85
C ALA A 69 -6.72 -1.52 -7.79
N GLN A 70 -5.78 -2.46 -7.78
CA GLN A 70 -5.84 -3.63 -8.65
C GLN A 70 -6.95 -4.60 -8.22
N VAL A 71 -7.09 -4.86 -6.91
CA VAL A 71 -8.15 -5.75 -6.40
C VAL A 71 -9.53 -5.11 -6.61
N SER A 72 -9.65 -3.80 -6.42
CA SER A 72 -10.92 -3.10 -6.71
C SER A 72 -11.28 -3.09 -8.19
N ASN A 73 -10.29 -3.14 -9.10
CA ASN A 73 -10.52 -3.11 -10.54
C ASN A 73 -10.81 -4.49 -11.14
N GLY A 74 -10.08 -5.54 -10.73
CA GLY A 74 -10.25 -6.89 -11.29
C GLY A 74 -9.91 -8.02 -10.34
N GLY A 75 -9.99 -7.77 -9.03
CA GLY A 75 -9.77 -8.78 -8.01
C GLY A 75 -8.31 -9.17 -7.84
N LEU A 76 -8.10 -10.19 -7.00
CA LEU A 76 -6.78 -10.74 -6.72
C LEU A 76 -6.15 -11.39 -7.95
N ASP A 77 -6.94 -11.97 -8.87
CA ASP A 77 -6.39 -12.53 -10.12
C ASP A 77 -5.70 -11.43 -10.93
N GLN A 78 -6.32 -10.25 -11.07
CA GLN A 78 -5.70 -9.12 -11.75
C GLN A 78 -4.45 -8.63 -11.03
N PHE A 79 -4.49 -8.49 -9.70
CA PHE A 79 -3.32 -8.09 -8.92
C PHE A 79 -2.13 -9.02 -9.15
N PHE A 80 -2.32 -10.34 -9.04
CA PHE A 80 -1.25 -11.33 -9.21
C PHE A 80 -0.85 -11.57 -10.67
N PHE A 81 -1.75 -11.32 -11.64
CA PHE A 81 -1.43 -11.46 -13.06
C PHE A 81 -0.56 -10.32 -13.57
N ASN A 82 -0.78 -9.10 -13.09
CA ASN A 82 -0.08 -7.95 -13.62
C ASN A 82 1.42 -7.94 -13.25
N GLU A 83 1.88 -8.78 -12.32
CA GLU A 83 3.29 -8.88 -11.85
C GLU A 83 3.90 -7.52 -11.43
N GLN A 84 3.07 -6.52 -11.12
CA GLN A 84 3.51 -5.12 -10.98
C GLN A 84 3.94 -4.75 -9.57
N ALA A 85 3.63 -5.59 -8.57
CA ALA A 85 3.85 -5.26 -7.18
C ALA A 85 4.68 -6.36 -6.51
N GLY A 86 5.72 -5.93 -5.78
CA GLY A 86 6.49 -6.81 -4.92
C GLY A 86 5.57 -7.50 -3.91
N HIS A 87 5.48 -8.83 -3.99
CA HIS A 87 4.53 -9.60 -3.18
C HIS A 87 4.89 -9.53 -1.69
N ASP A 88 6.18 -9.67 -1.37
CA ASP A 88 6.70 -9.60 -0.01
C ASP A 88 6.51 -8.19 0.54
N GLU A 89 6.82 -7.17 -0.26
CA GLU A 89 6.69 -5.77 0.09
C GLU A 89 5.22 -5.38 0.35
N THR A 90 4.29 -5.90 -0.46
CA THR A 90 2.85 -5.67 -0.26
C THR A 90 2.37 -6.31 1.03
N LEU A 91 2.80 -7.54 1.32
CA LEU A 91 2.45 -8.22 2.56
C LEU A 91 3.01 -7.49 3.80
N GLU A 92 4.26 -7.03 3.73
CA GLU A 92 4.86 -6.23 4.79
C GLU A 92 4.12 -4.90 4.98
N ALA A 93 3.79 -4.20 3.90
CA ALA A 93 3.07 -2.93 3.97
C ALA A 93 1.69 -3.08 4.61
N LEU A 94 0.94 -4.15 4.27
CA LEU A 94 -0.36 -4.46 4.88
C LEU A 94 -0.24 -4.71 6.39
N ARG A 95 0.84 -5.37 6.84
CA ARG A 95 1.12 -5.58 8.27
C ARG A 95 1.49 -4.27 8.98
N GLU A 96 2.16 -3.35 8.29
CA GLU A 96 2.57 -2.06 8.85
C GLU A 96 1.39 -1.08 9.09
N ILE A 97 0.31 -1.21 8.30
CA ILE A 97 -0.93 -0.43 8.44
C ILE A 97 -2.03 -1.15 9.25
N PRO A 98 -1.66 -1.86 10.32
CA PRO A 98 -2.47 -2.90 11.00
C PRO A 98 -3.66 -3.51 10.21
N ALA A 99 -3.46 -3.89 8.94
CA ALA A 99 -4.52 -4.44 8.08
C ALA A 99 -4.48 -5.98 8.04
N GLU A 100 -4.38 -6.61 9.21
CA GLU A 100 -4.13 -8.05 9.36
C GLU A 100 -5.14 -8.95 8.61
N ALA A 101 -6.41 -8.54 8.53
CA ALA A 101 -7.40 -9.30 7.77
C ALA A 101 -7.14 -9.25 6.25
N HIS A 102 -6.74 -8.10 5.71
CA HIS A 102 -6.32 -7.97 4.31
C HIS A 102 -5.02 -8.73 4.06
N ALA A 103 -4.05 -8.68 4.98
CA ALA A 103 -2.82 -9.46 4.91
C ALA A 103 -3.10 -10.97 4.79
N ARG A 104 -4.06 -11.49 5.55
CA ARG A 104 -4.47 -12.91 5.42
C ARG A 104 -5.12 -13.24 4.08
N VAL A 105 -5.96 -12.36 3.55
CA VAL A 105 -6.54 -12.52 2.19
C VAL A 105 -5.43 -12.55 1.16
N PHE A 106 -4.50 -11.60 1.22
CA PHE A 106 -3.35 -11.51 0.34
C PHE A 106 -2.51 -12.80 0.39
N GLN A 107 -2.13 -13.26 1.58
CA GLN A 107 -1.34 -14.49 1.74
C GLN A 107 -2.01 -15.72 1.14
N ARG A 108 -3.33 -15.84 1.29
CA ARG A 108 -4.09 -16.95 0.66
C ARG A 108 -4.09 -16.83 -0.86
N GLY A 109 -4.29 -15.62 -1.39
CA GLY A 109 -4.20 -15.36 -2.82
C GLY A 109 -2.82 -15.69 -3.39
N LEU A 110 -1.76 -15.28 -2.68
CA LEU A 110 -0.37 -15.59 -3.04
C LEU A 110 -0.13 -17.10 -3.03
N ALA A 111 -0.60 -17.82 -2.02
CA ALA A 111 -0.48 -19.27 -1.96
C ALA A 111 -1.17 -19.98 -3.13
N ILE A 112 -2.31 -19.46 -3.61
CA ILE A 112 -3.01 -19.96 -4.81
C ILE A 112 -2.17 -19.68 -6.07
N GLN A 113 -1.64 -18.46 -6.21
CA GLN A 113 -0.78 -18.06 -7.32
C GLN A 113 0.48 -18.92 -7.39
N GLU A 114 1.16 -19.11 -6.26
CA GLU A 114 2.32 -19.98 -6.13
C GLU A 114 1.96 -21.44 -6.37
N GLY A 115 0.74 -21.86 -5.96
CA GLY A 115 0.13 -23.15 -6.25
C GLY A 115 0.08 -23.51 -7.74
N LYS A 116 -0.10 -22.52 -8.62
CA LYS A 116 0.00 -22.69 -10.08
C LYS A 116 1.43 -22.97 -10.54
N ASN A 117 2.43 -22.36 -9.90
CA ASN A 117 3.85 -22.67 -10.11
C ASN A 117 4.31 -23.93 -9.35
N TYR A 118 3.51 -24.42 -8.39
CA TYR A 118 3.86 -25.53 -7.51
C TYR A 118 3.70 -26.92 -8.15
N ARG A 119 3.07 -27.01 -9.33
CA ARG A 119 3.19 -28.22 -10.17
C ARG A 119 4.68 -28.52 -10.46
N ASP A 120 5.52 -27.48 -10.54
CA ASP A 120 6.97 -27.60 -10.70
C ASP A 120 7.75 -27.60 -9.38
N ARG A 121 7.19 -27.07 -8.27
CA ARG A 121 7.84 -27.01 -6.94
C ARG A 121 7.44 -28.12 -5.96
N ARG A 122 6.98 -29.28 -6.45
CA ARG A 122 6.43 -30.43 -5.70
C ARG A 122 7.38 -31.13 -4.70
N LYS A 123 8.45 -30.48 -4.21
CA LYS A 123 9.42 -31.03 -3.25
C LYS A 123 9.45 -30.38 -1.87
N THR A 124 8.78 -29.25 -1.65
CA THR A 124 8.80 -28.58 -0.35
C THR A 124 7.45 -28.71 0.34
N ALA A 125 7.47 -29.37 1.50
CA ALA A 125 6.31 -29.70 2.29
C ALA A 125 5.78 -28.46 3.03
N ILE A 126 4.79 -27.79 2.46
CA ILE A 126 3.84 -27.00 3.25
C ILE A 126 2.45 -27.42 2.81
N ALA A 127 1.88 -28.34 3.59
CA ALA A 127 0.48 -28.70 3.51
C ALA A 127 -0.36 -27.53 4.02
N THR A 128 -1.46 -27.22 3.33
CA THR A 128 -2.68 -26.70 3.98
C THR A 128 -3.88 -27.07 3.11
N ASP A 129 -4.94 -27.54 3.76
CA ASP A 129 -6.15 -28.11 3.14
C ASP A 129 -6.84 -27.18 2.12
N ASP A 130 -6.60 -25.87 2.20
CA ASP A 130 -7.07 -24.86 1.23
C ASP A 130 -6.54 -25.13 -0.20
N LEU A 131 -5.32 -25.65 -0.35
CA LEU A 131 -4.74 -25.95 -1.67
C LEU A 131 -5.32 -27.26 -2.27
N ALA A 132 -5.59 -28.25 -1.42
CA ALA A 132 -6.23 -29.50 -1.84
C ALA A 132 -7.66 -29.24 -2.35
N LEU A 133 -8.37 -28.28 -1.74
CA LEU A 133 -9.68 -27.81 -2.17
C LEU A 133 -9.60 -26.86 -3.39
N ALA A 134 -8.52 -26.07 -3.53
CA ALA A 134 -8.23 -25.28 -4.73
C ALA A 134 -8.13 -26.11 -6.02
N LEU A 135 -7.59 -27.32 -5.88
CA LEU A 135 -7.52 -28.27 -7.00
C LEU A 135 -8.90 -28.84 -7.42
N GLN A 136 -9.94 -28.72 -6.58
CA GLN A 136 -11.29 -29.21 -6.89
C GLN A 136 -12.19 -28.15 -7.57
N GLY A 137 -12.09 -26.87 -7.20
CA GLY A 137 -12.93 -25.77 -7.72
C GLY A 137 -12.33 -24.93 -8.85
N GLY A 138 -11.04 -25.13 -9.15
CA GLY A 138 -10.32 -24.29 -10.12
C GLY A 138 -9.91 -22.93 -9.54
N ARG A 139 -8.85 -22.33 -10.11
CA ARG A 139 -8.23 -21.10 -9.56
C ARG A 139 -9.20 -19.92 -9.47
N GLU A 140 -10.01 -19.74 -10.51
CA GLU A 140 -10.93 -18.61 -10.65
C GLU A 140 -11.97 -18.58 -9.52
N GLU A 141 -12.57 -19.73 -9.19
CA GLU A 141 -13.54 -19.82 -8.09
C GLU A 141 -12.93 -19.41 -6.73
N TRP A 142 -11.64 -19.69 -6.53
CA TRP A 142 -10.94 -19.32 -5.30
C TRP A 142 -10.61 -17.83 -5.22
N TYR A 143 -10.17 -17.23 -6.32
CA TYR A 143 -10.00 -15.77 -6.36
C TYR A 143 -11.32 -15.06 -6.13
N GLU A 144 -12.41 -15.49 -6.77
CA GLU A 144 -13.72 -14.90 -6.50
C GLU A 144 -14.15 -15.02 -5.03
N ARG A 145 -13.87 -16.15 -4.37
CA ARG A 145 -14.16 -16.32 -2.94
C ARG A 145 -13.34 -15.37 -2.09
N LEU A 146 -12.07 -15.18 -2.41
CA LEU A 146 -11.18 -14.27 -1.70
C LEU A 146 -11.52 -12.81 -1.97
N ASP A 147 -11.91 -12.45 -3.19
CA ASP A 147 -12.36 -11.10 -3.56
C ASP A 147 -13.65 -10.75 -2.82
N ARG A 148 -14.62 -11.67 -2.76
CA ARG A 148 -15.81 -11.51 -1.90
C ARG A 148 -15.45 -11.34 -0.44
N HIS A 149 -14.38 -11.97 0.04
CA HIS A 149 -13.90 -11.77 1.40
C HIS A 149 -13.26 -10.39 1.55
N PHE A 150 -12.39 -9.98 0.62
CA PHE A 150 -11.75 -8.69 0.56
C PHE A 150 -12.76 -7.54 0.65
N PHE A 151 -13.79 -7.53 -0.20
CA PHE A 151 -14.80 -6.46 -0.23
C PHE A 151 -15.70 -6.41 1.02
N LYS A 152 -15.70 -7.47 1.85
CA LYS A 152 -16.39 -7.45 3.16
C LYS A 152 -15.50 -6.89 4.26
N LEU A 153 -14.19 -6.79 4.05
CA LEU A 153 -13.28 -6.19 5.01
C LEU A 153 -13.38 -4.68 4.93
N ALA A 154 -13.63 -4.04 6.08
CA ALA A 154 -13.68 -2.59 6.16
C ALA A 154 -12.33 -2.01 6.59
N GLY A 155 -12.06 -0.80 6.12
CA GLY A 155 -11.13 0.11 6.78
C GLY A 155 -9.69 0.10 6.25
N LEU A 156 -9.40 -0.52 5.11
CA LEU A 156 -8.08 -0.42 4.47
C LEU A 156 -7.69 1.06 4.28
N ASP A 157 -8.56 1.86 3.65
CA ASP A 157 -8.36 3.30 3.46
C ASP A 157 -8.18 4.04 4.78
N SER A 158 -9.02 3.75 5.77
CA SER A 158 -8.97 4.43 7.07
C SER A 158 -7.64 4.17 7.80
N ARG A 159 -7.11 2.95 7.65
CA ARG A 159 -5.83 2.51 8.21
C ARG A 159 -4.66 3.15 7.50
N LEU A 160 -4.70 3.19 6.17
CA LEU A 160 -3.69 3.87 5.38
C LEU A 160 -3.67 5.37 5.67
N ASN A 161 -4.84 6.02 5.76
CA ASN A 161 -4.96 7.42 6.17
C ASN A 161 -4.39 7.67 7.58
N HIS A 162 -4.63 6.77 8.53
CA HIS A 162 -4.04 6.85 9.87
C HIS A 162 -2.51 6.72 9.82
N TYR A 163 -1.99 5.79 9.02
CA TYR A 163 -0.56 5.61 8.80
C TYR A 163 0.09 6.86 8.20
N ILE A 164 -0.53 7.46 7.18
CA ILE A 164 -0.06 8.71 6.55
C ILE A 164 0.01 9.84 7.59
N LYS A 165 -1.04 10.02 8.40
CA LYS A 165 -1.06 11.03 9.47
C LYS A 165 0.05 10.81 10.49
N ARG A 166 0.29 9.57 10.91
CA ARG A 166 1.37 9.23 11.86
C ARG A 166 2.76 9.53 11.30
N ASN A 167 2.94 9.37 9.99
CA ASN A 167 4.20 9.61 9.29
C ASN A 167 4.28 10.99 8.60
N ALA A 168 3.35 11.89 8.91
CA ALA A 168 3.22 13.20 8.26
C ALA A 168 4.54 13.99 8.26
N ALA A 169 5.34 13.93 9.33
CA ALA A 169 6.61 14.64 9.40
C ALA A 169 7.62 14.22 8.31
N MET A 170 7.56 12.96 7.85
CA MET A 170 8.42 12.46 6.77
C MET A 170 7.82 12.72 5.39
N LEU A 171 6.49 12.79 5.29
CA LEU A 171 5.75 12.99 4.04
C LEU A 171 5.56 14.48 3.68
N LEU A 172 5.71 15.36 4.68
CA LEU A 172 5.44 16.80 4.61
C LEU A 172 6.62 17.63 5.18
N PRO A 173 7.87 17.43 4.74
CA PRO A 173 9.05 18.04 5.37
C PRO A 173 9.04 19.58 5.38
N ASN A 174 8.33 20.23 4.45
CA ASN A 174 8.25 21.69 4.36
C ASN A 174 7.01 22.30 5.04
N HIS A 175 6.09 21.47 5.53
CA HIS A 175 5.04 21.96 6.40
C HIS A 175 5.56 21.92 7.83
N SER A 176 6.13 23.05 8.27
CA SER A 176 6.02 23.41 9.67
C SER A 176 4.53 23.47 9.98
N PHE A 177 3.96 22.35 10.41
CA PHE A 177 2.75 22.36 11.22
C PHE A 177 3.15 23.22 12.40
N HIS A 178 2.86 24.51 12.31
CA HIS A 178 2.72 25.35 13.46
C HIS A 178 1.72 24.58 14.32
N ARG A 179 2.24 23.81 15.28
CA ARG A 179 1.43 23.27 16.35
C ARG A 179 0.79 24.51 16.90
N THR A 180 -0.46 24.75 16.53
CA THR A 180 -1.30 25.73 17.17
C THR A 180 -1.35 25.20 18.59
N ARG A 181 -0.40 25.65 19.43
CA ARG A 181 -0.43 25.43 20.86
C ARG A 181 -1.76 26.03 21.23
N ALA A 182 -2.77 25.19 21.41
CA ALA A 182 -4.00 25.56 22.05
C ALA A 182 -3.54 26.19 23.36
N ASN A 183 -3.62 27.52 23.40
CA ASN A 183 -3.27 28.31 24.56
C ASN A 183 -4.38 28.05 25.57
N SER A 184 -4.35 26.88 26.21
CA SER A 184 -5.15 26.56 27.39
C SER A 184 -4.59 27.32 28.59
N ARG A 185 -4.55 28.66 28.48
CA ARG A 185 -4.64 29.51 29.65
C ARG A 185 -6.09 29.46 30.12
N ALA A 186 -6.43 28.36 30.80
CA ALA A 186 -7.51 28.36 31.76
C ALA A 186 -7.17 29.43 32.81
N GLY A 187 -7.84 30.57 32.71
CA GLY A 187 -7.78 31.61 33.72
C GLY A 187 -8.21 31.02 35.06
N ARG A 188 -7.28 30.96 36.02
CA ARG A 188 -7.61 30.85 37.44
C ARG A 188 -8.35 32.12 37.84
N SER A 189 -9.63 32.01 38.18
CA SER A 189 -10.28 32.92 39.12
C SER A 189 -10.38 32.20 40.46
N LEU A 190 -9.66 32.72 41.47
CA LEU A 190 -9.86 32.34 42.87
C LEU A 190 -10.98 33.24 43.43
N PRO A 191 -11.98 32.69 44.15
CA PRO A 191 -12.98 33.50 44.85
C PRO A 191 -12.37 34.18 46.09
N ARG A 192 -12.84 35.40 46.38
CA ARG A 192 -12.51 36.17 47.58
C ARG A 192 -13.34 35.71 48.78
#